data_AF-A0A7V2WR56-F1
#
_entry.id   AF-A0A7V2WR56-F1
#
_cell.length_a   1.000
_cell.length_b   1.000
_cell.length_c   1.000
_cell.angle_alpha   90.00
_cell.angle_beta   90.00
_cell.angle_gamma   90.00
#
_symmetry.space_group_name_H-M   'P 1'
#
loop_
_entity.id
_entity.type
_entity.pdbx_description
1 polymer ?
#
loop_
_entity_poly.entity_id
_entity_poly.type
_entity_poly.pdbx_seq_one_letter_code
_entity_poly.pdbx_strand_id
1 'polypeptide(L)' 'KQAAAIPKFSETHSGEDVAIFAIGAGSQTVHGTIEQNVIYHIMKYALEK' A
#
# COMPACT_ATOMS: atom_id res chain seq x y z
N LYS A 1 -6.24 15.63 22.77
CA LYS A 1 -7.25 15.68 21.69
C LYS A 1 -6.67 16.49 20.55
N GLN A 2 -6.68 15.92 19.36
CA GLN A 2 -6.30 16.58 18.11
C GLN A 2 -7.49 17.42 17.62
N ALA A 3 -7.25 18.62 17.09
CA ALA A 3 -8.29 19.43 16.49
C ALA A 3 -8.60 18.90 15.07
N ALA A 4 -9.87 18.89 14.68
CA ALA A 4 -10.30 18.55 13.32
C ALA A 4 -10.91 19.77 12.65
N ALA A 5 -10.63 19.96 11.36
CA ALA A 5 -11.22 21.05 10.58
C ALA A 5 -12.74 20.88 10.42
N ILE A 6 -13.21 19.63 10.31
CA ILE A 6 -14.63 19.27 10.19
C ILE A 6 -14.97 18.29 11.32
N PRO A 7 -15.94 18.60 12.20
CA PRO A 7 -16.35 17.68 13.27
C PRO A 7 -17.13 16.50 12.68
N LYS A 8 -16.63 15.29 12.90
CA LYS A 8 -17.35 14.04 12.62
C LYS A 8 -17.33 13.15 13.87
N PHE A 9 -18.33 12.28 14.00
CA PHE A 9 -18.35 11.26 15.04
C PHE A 9 -17.23 10.23 14.85
N SER A 10 -16.91 9.92 13.59
CA SER A 10 -15.78 9.09 13.17
C SER A 10 -14.97 9.81 12.11
N GLU A 11 -13.65 9.71 12.20
CA GLU A 11 -12.74 10.17 11.13
C GLU A 11 -12.97 9.33 9.86
N THR A 12 -12.60 9.90 8.71
CA THR A 12 -12.67 9.24 7.41
C THR A 12 -11.28 9.08 6.84
N HIS A 13 -11.01 7.92 6.26
CA HIS A 13 -9.72 7.64 5.64
C HIS A 13 -9.40 8.64 4.51
N SER A 14 -8.12 8.96 4.35
CA SER A 14 -7.62 9.62 3.14
C SER A 14 -7.39 8.59 2.02
N GLY A 15 -7.39 9.08 0.77
CA GLY A 15 -7.15 8.27 -0.43
C GLY A 15 -5.74 8.41 -1.00
N GLU A 16 -4.77 8.87 -0.20
CA GLU A 16 -3.39 9.03 -0.63
C GLU A 16 -2.70 7.68 -0.85
N ASP A 17 -1.67 7.67 -1.69
CA ASP A 17 -0.78 6.52 -1.86
C ASP A 17 -0.15 6.09 -0.51
N VAL A 18 0.07 4.78 -0.37
CA VAL A 18 0.71 4.19 0.82
C VAL A 18 2.01 3.47 0.46
N ALA A 19 2.96 3.47 1.40
CA ALA A 19 4.24 2.80 1.21
C ALA A 19 4.09 1.26 1.24
N ILE A 20 4.88 0.59 0.40
CA ILE A 20 5.04 -0.87 0.38
C ILE A 20 6.52 -1.19 0.61
N PHE A 21 6.80 -2.11 1.52
CA PHE A 21 8.14 -2.62 1.80
C PHE A 21 8.18 -4.12 1.50
N ALA A 22 9.25 -4.59 0.86
CA ALA A 22 9.41 -6.00 0.53
C ALA A 22 10.84 -6.49 0.76
N ILE A 23 10.96 -7.75 1.17
CA ILE A 23 12.22 -8.47 1.35
C ILE A 23 12.07 -9.90 0.79
N GLY A 24 13.18 -10.54 0.42
CA GLY A 24 13.18 -11.91 -0.10
C GLY A 24 12.98 -12.01 -1.61
N ALA A 25 12.57 -13.19 -2.09
CA ALA A 25 12.39 -13.48 -3.51
C ALA A 25 11.35 -12.55 -4.14
N GLY A 26 11.70 -11.92 -5.27
CA GLY A 26 10.80 -10.99 -5.97
C GLY A 26 10.74 -9.58 -5.37
N SER A 27 11.43 -9.28 -4.26
CA SER A 27 11.42 -7.95 -3.62
C SER A 27 11.85 -6.81 -4.55
N GLN A 28 12.74 -7.08 -5.52
CA GLN A 28 13.18 -6.11 -6.52
C GLN A 28 12.05 -5.61 -7.45
N THR A 29 10.91 -6.30 -7.48
CA THR A 29 9.74 -5.90 -8.28
C THR A 29 8.86 -4.86 -7.58
N VAL A 30 9.08 -4.62 -6.28
CA VAL A 30 8.41 -3.57 -5.52
C VAL A 30 9.22 -2.28 -5.67
N HIS A 31 8.90 -1.48 -6.70
CA HIS A 31 9.55 -0.21 -6.98
C HIS A 31 8.60 0.80 -7.64
N GLY A 32 8.83 2.10 -7.42
CA GLY A 32 8.01 3.17 -7.99
C GLY A 32 6.62 3.28 -7.38
N THR A 33 5.73 3.99 -8.08
CA THR A 33 4.28 4.05 -7.76
C THR A 33 3.56 3.00 -8.60
N ILE A 34 2.84 2.10 -7.94
CA ILE A 34 2.10 1.00 -8.57
C ILE A 34 0.69 0.92 -7.99
N GLU A 35 -0.23 0.39 -8.79
CA GLU A 35 -1.60 0.12 -8.34
C GLU A 35 -1.62 -0.96 -7.25
N GLN A 36 -2.51 -0.83 -6.27
CA GLN A 36 -2.61 -1.79 -5.15
C GLN A 36 -2.85 -3.23 -5.62
N ASN A 37 -3.53 -3.44 -6.75
CA ASN A 37 -3.77 -4.79 -7.29
C ASN A 37 -2.49 -5.46 -7.84
N VAL A 38 -1.43 -4.71 -8.13
CA VAL A 38 -0.13 -5.24 -8.60
C VAL A 38 0.54 -6.09 -7.52
N ILE A 39 0.25 -5.84 -6.23
CA ILE A 39 0.75 -6.64 -5.10
C ILE A 39 0.47 -8.13 -5.30
N TYR A 40 -0.74 -8.47 -5.77
CA TYR A 40 -1.11 -9.87 -6.06
C TYR A 40 -0.19 -10.49 -7.11
N HIS A 41 0.05 -9.77 -8.21
CA HIS A 41 0.88 -10.26 -9.31
C HIS A 41 2.35 -10.42 -8.89
N ILE A 42 2.86 -9.51 -8.07
CA ILE A 42 4.20 -9.60 -7.47
C ILE A 42 4.32 -10.86 -6.61
N MET A 43 3.37 -11.09 -5.70
CA MET A 43 3.41 -12.27 -4.84
C MET A 43 3.27 -13.57 -5.63
N LYS A 44 2.37 -13.61 -6.62
CA LYS A 44 2.21 -14.76 -7.50
C LYS A 44 3.52 -15.07 -8.25
N TYR A 45 4.13 -14.05 -8.84
CA TYR A 45 5.41 -14.20 -9.54
C TYR A 45 6.53 -14.70 -8.63
N ALA A 46 6.59 -14.24 -7.39
CA ALA A 46 7.61 -14.65 -6.42
C ALA A 46 7.45 -16.12 -5.97
N LEU A 47 6.23 -16.68 -6.01
CA LEU A 47 5.94 -18.07 -5.63
C LEU A 47 6.12 -19.07 -6.78
N GLU A 48 5.96 -18.62 -8.03
CA GLU A 48 6.04 -19.46 -9.23
C GLU A 48 7.46 -19.52 -9.82
N LYS A 49 8.39 -18.74 -9.30
CA LYS A 49 9.81 -18.75 -9.67
C LYS A 49 10.66 -19.56 -8.70
#